data_AF-A0A7W0UET7-F1
#
_entry.id   AF-A0A7W0UET7-F1
#
_cell.length_a   1.000
_cell.length_b   1.000
_cell.length_c   1.000
_cell.angle_alpha   90.00
_cell.angle_beta   90.00
_cell.angle_gamma   90.00
#
_symmetry.space_group_name_H-M   'P 1'
#
loop_
_entity.id
_entity.type
_entity.pdbx_description
1 polymer ?
#
loop_
_entity_poly.entity_id
_entity_poly.type
_entity_poly.pdbx_seq_one_letter_code
_entity_poly.pdbx_strand_id
1 'polypeptide(L)'
;SSLRRRILQGLGRELTAAAAFAGPPSVAHAEALVRAIARRSVRVEEPFDAMVIGMPWKHHHQPRERLNPITVAAVALGLALRLWRDAFPLREGGTAIILHRLSRHFEPETQDPYRALFHELREPGFRRELEVQERAAGSDERALAAYRAGRSCHPLLPYVDWASCRPALDRLGAVLIAGCRDHQAARTLGFVPTHGLAPALAMAHGRAGGKARIGLLLAPPYFPLDVSPP
;
A
#
# COMPACT_ATOMS: atom_id res chain seq x y z
N SER A 1 18.19 -4.71 -10.49
CA SER A 1 19.51 -4.11 -10.73
C SER A 1 19.52 -2.71 -10.13
N SER A 2 20.56 -2.37 -9.37
CA SER A 2 20.79 -1.04 -8.78
C SER A 2 20.92 0.05 -9.85
N LEU A 3 21.48 -0.30 -11.03
CA LEU A 3 21.63 0.61 -12.17
C LEU A 3 20.28 1.08 -12.73
N ARG A 4 19.36 0.14 -13.01
CA ARG A 4 18.00 0.49 -13.49
C ARG A 4 17.28 1.42 -12.51
N ARG A 5 17.43 1.17 -11.20
CA ARG A 5 16.86 2.03 -10.16
C ARG A 5 17.46 3.44 -10.21
N ARG A 6 18.79 3.56 -10.31
CA ARG A 6 19.48 4.85 -10.38
C ARG A 6 19.05 5.64 -11.62
N ILE A 7 18.97 4.99 -12.78
CA ILE A 7 18.51 5.61 -14.03
C ILE A 7 17.08 6.13 -13.88
N LEU A 8 16.14 5.27 -13.47
CA LEU A 8 14.73 5.67 -13.31
C LEU A 8 14.52 6.77 -12.25
N GLN A 9 15.40 6.85 -11.24
CA GLN A 9 15.37 7.91 -10.23
C GLN A 9 16.05 9.20 -10.68
N GLY A 10 17.01 9.12 -11.60
CA GLY A 10 17.72 10.26 -12.15
C GLY A 10 17.00 10.93 -13.32
N LEU A 11 15.93 10.32 -13.84
CA LEU A 11 15.05 10.96 -14.82
C LEU A 11 14.41 12.19 -14.15
N GLY A 12 14.80 13.37 -14.62
CA GLY A 12 14.21 14.63 -14.20
C GLY A 12 12.69 14.58 -14.41
N ARG A 13 11.95 14.91 -13.35
CA ARG A 13 10.50 15.10 -13.44
C ARG A 13 10.23 16.57 -13.31
N GLU A 14 9.63 17.15 -14.34
CA GLU A 14 9.07 18.48 -14.23
C GLU A 14 7.80 18.38 -13.37
N LEU A 15 7.82 19.04 -12.22
CA LEU A 15 6.68 19.12 -11.32
C LEU A 15 6.07 20.52 -11.46
N THR A 16 4.97 20.60 -12.18
CA THR A 16 4.22 21.86 -12.37
C THR A 16 3.01 21.91 -11.44
N ALA A 17 2.65 23.13 -11.00
CA ALA A 17 1.41 23.34 -10.29
C ALA A 17 0.23 23.38 -11.28
N ALA A 18 -0.79 22.55 -11.03
CA ALA A 18 -2.02 22.54 -11.82
C ALA A 18 -3.01 23.63 -11.37
N ALA A 19 -2.97 23.99 -10.08
CA ALA A 19 -3.73 25.04 -9.40
C ALA A 19 -3.08 25.31 -8.03
N ALA A 20 -3.33 26.48 -7.45
CA ALA A 20 -2.93 26.84 -6.09
C ALA A 20 -4.17 27.33 -5.31
N PHE A 21 -4.34 26.84 -4.09
CA PHE A 21 -5.47 27.16 -3.22
C PHE A 21 -4.93 27.72 -1.90
N ALA A 22 -5.51 28.82 -1.43
CA ALA A 22 -5.12 29.48 -0.19
C ALA A 22 -6.36 29.86 0.62
N GLY A 23 -6.21 29.91 1.95
CA GLY A 23 -7.31 30.19 2.88
C GLY A 23 -7.23 29.32 4.14
N PRO A 24 -8.32 29.22 4.91
CA PRO A 24 -8.41 28.32 6.06
C PRO A 24 -8.06 26.88 5.65
N PRO A 25 -7.22 26.14 6.41
CA PRO A 25 -6.72 24.83 6.00
C PRO A 25 -7.82 23.83 5.61
N SER A 26 -8.92 23.78 6.37
CA SER A 26 -10.05 22.88 6.07
C SER A 26 -10.74 23.22 4.74
N VAL A 27 -10.92 24.51 4.45
CA VAL A 27 -11.59 25.00 3.23
C VAL A 27 -10.69 24.82 2.02
N ALA A 28 -9.43 25.27 2.10
CA ALA A 28 -8.47 25.14 1.01
C ALA A 28 -8.18 23.67 0.68
N HIS A 29 -8.10 22.79 1.69
CA HIS A 29 -7.93 21.35 1.48
C HIS A 29 -9.15 20.71 0.80
N ALA A 30 -10.37 21.04 1.25
CA ALA A 30 -11.60 20.50 0.67
C ALA A 30 -11.74 20.91 -0.81
N GLU A 31 -11.52 22.20 -1.13
CA GLU A 31 -11.56 22.70 -2.50
C GLU A 31 -10.49 22.04 -3.37
N ALA A 32 -9.25 21.95 -2.88
CA ALA A 32 -8.17 21.29 -3.59
C ALA A 32 -8.49 19.81 -3.88
N LEU A 33 -9.11 19.10 -2.92
CA LEU A 33 -9.49 17.69 -3.09
C LEU A 33 -10.58 17.53 -4.15
N VAL A 34 -11.65 18.33 -4.11
CA VAL A 34 -12.74 18.28 -5.11
C VAL A 34 -12.21 18.54 -6.51
N ARG A 35 -11.39 19.59 -6.67
CA ARG A 35 -10.78 19.94 -7.97
C ARG A 35 -9.77 18.91 -8.45
N ALA A 36 -8.98 18.34 -7.55
CA ALA A 36 -8.03 17.28 -7.88
C ALA A 36 -8.74 16.01 -8.35
N ILE A 37 -9.82 15.61 -7.67
CA ILE A 37 -10.66 14.48 -8.07
C ILE A 37 -11.25 14.76 -9.46
N ALA A 38 -11.96 15.88 -9.64
CA ALA A 38 -12.58 16.21 -10.93
C ALA A 38 -11.60 16.22 -12.11
N ARG A 39 -10.33 16.59 -11.86
CA ARG A 39 -9.30 16.67 -12.91
C ARG A 39 -8.54 15.36 -13.15
N ARG A 40 -8.44 14.48 -12.15
CA ARG A 40 -7.56 13.30 -12.19
C ARG A 40 -8.27 11.98 -12.01
N SER A 41 -9.57 11.97 -11.73
CA SER A 41 -10.31 10.73 -11.56
C SER A 41 -10.49 10.01 -12.90
N VAL A 42 -10.52 8.68 -12.83
CA VAL A 42 -10.93 7.84 -13.96
C VAL A 42 -12.24 7.18 -13.60
N ARG A 43 -13.24 7.30 -14.48
CA ARG A 43 -14.53 6.65 -14.33
C ARG A 43 -14.39 5.15 -14.57
N VAL A 44 -14.99 4.37 -13.69
CA VAL A 44 -15.05 2.91 -13.74
C VAL A 44 -16.52 2.52 -13.64
N GLU A 45 -17.07 2.01 -14.75
CA GLU A 45 -18.51 1.75 -14.86
C GLU A 45 -19.02 0.67 -13.90
N GLU A 46 -18.19 -0.33 -13.61
CA GLU A 46 -18.48 -1.42 -12.69
C GLU A 46 -17.19 -1.85 -11.97
N PRO A 47 -17.26 -2.46 -10.77
CA PRO A 47 -16.08 -2.98 -10.08
C PRO A 47 -15.35 -4.09 -10.87
N PHE A 48 -14.05 -4.26 -10.62
CA PHE A 48 -13.23 -5.33 -11.21
C PHE A 48 -13.32 -6.63 -10.39
N ASP A 49 -13.08 -7.78 -11.01
CA ASP A 49 -12.89 -9.04 -10.27
C ASP A 49 -11.50 -9.11 -9.64
N ALA A 50 -10.52 -8.54 -10.33
CA ALA A 50 -9.15 -8.44 -9.86
C ALA A 50 -8.48 -7.15 -10.32
N MET A 51 -7.50 -6.68 -9.55
CA MET A 51 -6.75 -5.48 -9.88
C MET A 51 -5.26 -5.69 -9.69
N VAL A 52 -4.51 -5.43 -10.74
CA VAL A 52 -3.06 -5.41 -10.74
C VAL A 52 -2.58 -4.03 -10.32
N ILE A 53 -1.78 -3.97 -9.26
CA ILE A 53 -1.27 -2.74 -8.68
C ILE A 53 0.23 -2.64 -8.96
N GLY A 54 0.60 -1.67 -9.80
CA GLY A 54 1.99 -1.29 -10.00
C GLY A 54 2.56 -0.64 -8.74
N MET A 55 3.69 -1.14 -8.24
CA MET A 55 4.30 -0.61 -7.01
C MET A 55 5.43 0.38 -7.30
N PRO A 56 5.50 1.51 -6.57
CA PRO A 56 6.68 2.37 -6.56
C PRO A 56 7.85 1.64 -5.93
N TRP A 57 9.04 2.24 -6.08
CA TRP A 57 10.24 1.79 -5.38
C TRP A 57 10.37 2.37 -3.95
N LYS A 58 9.46 3.26 -3.55
CA LYS A 58 9.58 4.15 -2.38
C LYS A 58 8.26 4.22 -1.61
N HIS A 59 8.35 4.36 -0.29
CA HIS A 59 7.19 4.60 0.58
C HIS A 59 6.80 6.08 0.59
N HIS A 60 5.53 6.40 0.86
CA HIS A 60 5.05 7.79 0.89
C HIS A 60 5.48 8.53 2.17
N HIS A 61 5.60 7.84 3.31
CA HIS A 61 6.16 8.39 4.55
C HIS A 61 7.70 8.32 4.63
N GLN A 62 8.33 7.39 3.89
CA GLN A 62 9.79 7.18 3.91
C GLN A 62 10.36 7.06 2.48
N PRO A 63 10.43 8.17 1.72
CA PRO A 63 10.75 8.14 0.29
C PRO A 63 12.22 7.82 -0.02
N ARG A 64 13.10 7.80 0.99
CA ARG A 64 14.51 7.42 0.84
C ARG A 64 14.76 5.93 1.12
N GLU A 65 13.84 5.29 1.81
CA GLU A 65 13.98 3.88 2.20
C GLU A 65 13.35 2.94 1.17
N ARG A 66 13.84 1.71 1.17
CA ARG A 66 13.25 0.62 0.38
C ARG A 66 11.92 0.21 1.01
N LEU A 67 11.03 -0.32 0.17
CA LEU A 67 9.80 -0.93 0.65
C LEU A 67 10.11 -2.27 1.36
N ASN A 68 9.71 -2.34 2.63
CA ASN A 68 9.60 -3.56 3.42
C ASN A 68 8.18 -4.17 3.28
N PRO A 69 7.93 -5.41 3.75
CA PRO A 69 6.63 -6.07 3.56
C PRO A 69 5.41 -5.27 4.02
N ILE A 70 5.47 -4.60 5.16
CA ILE A 70 4.35 -3.79 5.70
C ILE A 70 4.13 -2.56 4.82
N THR A 71 5.19 -1.84 4.45
CA THR A 71 5.08 -0.66 3.57
C THR A 71 4.62 -1.01 2.15
N VAL A 72 4.89 -2.24 1.66
CA VAL A 72 4.31 -2.76 0.40
C VAL A 72 2.80 -2.88 0.54
N ALA A 73 2.32 -3.48 1.64
CA ALA A 73 0.89 -3.58 1.92
C ALA A 73 0.27 -2.19 2.06
N ALA A 74 0.87 -1.29 2.83
CA ALA A 74 0.37 0.07 3.06
C ALA A 74 0.25 0.86 1.75
N VAL A 75 1.23 0.80 0.85
CA VAL A 75 1.17 1.50 -0.44
C VAL A 75 0.11 0.88 -1.36
N ALA A 76 0.01 -0.44 -1.43
CA ALA A 76 -0.94 -1.09 -2.33
C ALA A 76 -2.39 -1.01 -1.81
N LEU A 77 -2.60 -1.33 -0.54
CA LEU A 77 -3.91 -1.52 0.06
C LEU A 77 -4.38 -0.28 0.82
N GLY A 78 -3.46 0.37 1.54
CA GLY A 78 -3.74 1.54 2.39
C GLY A 78 -3.67 2.90 1.69
N LEU A 79 -3.06 2.94 0.50
CA LEU A 79 -3.00 4.12 -0.35
C LEU A 79 -3.68 3.86 -1.68
N ALA A 80 -3.13 2.98 -2.54
CA ALA A 80 -3.61 2.82 -3.91
C ALA A 80 -5.08 2.38 -3.99
N LEU A 81 -5.46 1.32 -3.26
CA LEU A 81 -6.86 0.85 -3.18
C LEU A 81 -7.75 1.66 -2.24
N ARG A 82 -7.25 2.77 -1.67
CA ARG A 82 -8.06 3.72 -0.88
C ARG A 82 -8.40 5.00 -1.64
N LEU A 83 -7.89 5.16 -2.86
CA LEU A 83 -8.23 6.29 -3.72
C LEU A 83 -9.42 5.93 -4.62
N TRP A 84 -10.62 5.91 -4.04
CA TRP A 84 -11.86 5.72 -4.78
C TRP A 84 -12.97 6.64 -4.28
N ARG A 85 -13.98 6.82 -5.11
CA ARG A 85 -15.23 7.54 -4.83
C ARG A 85 -16.40 6.64 -5.15
N ASP A 86 -17.48 6.81 -4.38
CA ASP A 86 -18.77 6.12 -4.45
C ASP A 86 -18.74 4.62 -4.12
N ALA A 87 -17.90 3.82 -4.79
CA ALA A 87 -17.77 2.39 -4.53
C ALA A 87 -16.33 1.87 -4.55
N PHE A 88 -16.09 0.77 -3.84
CA PHE A 88 -14.81 0.08 -3.86
C PHE A 88 -14.55 -0.49 -5.27
N PRO A 89 -13.33 -0.35 -5.84
CA PRO A 89 -13.09 -0.67 -7.24
C PRO A 89 -13.00 -2.16 -7.55
N LEU A 90 -13.13 -3.04 -6.54
CA LEU A 90 -13.16 -4.49 -6.68
C LEU A 90 -14.49 -5.03 -6.17
N ARG A 91 -14.99 -6.09 -6.80
CA ARG A 91 -16.14 -6.84 -6.28
C ARG A 91 -15.81 -7.42 -4.91
N GLU A 92 -16.84 -7.66 -4.09
CA GLU A 92 -16.70 -8.34 -2.81
C GLU A 92 -16.04 -9.71 -3.01
N GLY A 93 -15.03 -10.04 -2.20
CA GLY A 93 -14.23 -11.25 -2.39
C GLY A 93 -13.22 -11.18 -3.56
N GLY A 94 -13.10 -10.03 -4.22
CA GLY A 94 -12.19 -9.78 -5.33
C GLY A 94 -10.71 -9.94 -4.97
N THR A 95 -9.85 -9.90 -5.99
CA THR A 95 -8.41 -10.21 -5.85
C THR A 95 -7.52 -9.01 -6.12
N ALA A 96 -6.72 -8.60 -5.15
CA ALA A 96 -5.64 -7.63 -5.37
C ALA A 96 -4.36 -8.36 -5.80
N ILE A 97 -3.71 -7.92 -6.88
CA ILE A 97 -2.43 -8.46 -7.37
C ILE A 97 -1.37 -7.38 -7.25
N ILE A 98 -0.47 -7.52 -6.30
CA ILE A 98 0.62 -6.57 -6.05
C ILE A 98 1.83 -6.98 -6.88
N LEU A 99 2.25 -6.12 -7.81
CA LEU A 99 3.47 -6.31 -8.60
C LEU A 99 4.71 -5.89 -7.79
N HIS A 100 5.21 -6.78 -6.94
CA HIS A 100 6.40 -6.52 -6.15
C HIS A 100 7.16 -7.80 -5.79
N ARG A 101 8.48 -7.69 -5.65
CA ARG A 101 9.32 -8.84 -5.31
C ARG A 101 9.26 -9.26 -3.85
N LEU A 102 8.67 -8.43 -3.00
CA LEU A 102 8.48 -8.61 -1.56
C LEU A 102 9.65 -9.33 -0.88
N SER A 103 10.70 -8.57 -0.58
CA SER A 103 11.79 -9.04 0.26
C SER A 103 11.60 -8.52 1.68
N ARG A 104 11.88 -9.36 2.68
CA ARG A 104 11.91 -9.00 4.10
C ARG A 104 13.20 -8.25 4.45
N HIS A 105 13.39 -7.09 3.81
CA HIS A 105 14.49 -6.16 4.06
C HIS A 105 13.94 -4.97 4.82
N PHE A 106 14.50 -4.69 5.99
CA PHE A 106 14.21 -3.50 6.78
C PHE A 106 15.50 -2.72 6.92
N GLU A 107 15.49 -1.44 6.55
CA GLU A 107 16.67 -0.60 6.67
C GLU A 107 16.99 -0.40 8.17
N PRO A 108 18.23 -0.70 8.63
CA PRO A 108 18.59 -0.57 10.05
C PRO A 108 18.36 0.86 10.56
N GLU A 109 17.93 0.96 11.82
CA GLU A 109 17.55 2.21 12.50
C GLU A 109 16.28 2.84 11.92
N THR A 110 16.27 3.21 10.63
CA THR A 110 15.18 3.96 10.00
C THR A 110 13.88 3.16 9.90
N GLN A 111 13.95 1.84 9.85
CA GLN A 111 12.80 0.94 9.79
C GLN A 111 12.74 -0.06 10.95
N ASP A 112 13.44 0.22 12.06
CA ASP A 112 13.40 -0.61 13.26
C ASP A 112 11.96 -0.84 13.79
N PRO A 113 11.09 0.19 13.85
CA PRO A 113 9.70 -0.01 14.24
C PRO A 113 8.93 -0.98 13.30
N TYR A 114 9.17 -0.92 11.98
CA TYR A 114 8.53 -1.85 11.04
C TYR A 114 9.03 -3.27 11.22
N ARG A 115 10.33 -3.44 11.52
CA ARG A 115 10.91 -4.75 11.82
C ARG A 115 10.26 -5.35 13.07
N ALA A 116 10.09 -4.55 14.13
CA ALA A 116 9.43 -4.98 15.36
C ALA A 116 8.01 -5.49 15.09
N LEU A 117 7.15 -4.66 14.47
CA LEU A 117 5.78 -5.07 14.12
C LEU A 117 5.75 -6.31 13.22
N PHE A 118 6.68 -6.43 12.26
CA PHE A 118 6.72 -7.60 11.39
C PHE A 118 7.09 -8.90 12.14
N HIS A 119 7.99 -8.82 13.12
CA HIS A 119 8.30 -9.96 13.98
C HIS A 119 7.07 -10.38 14.79
N GLU A 120 6.35 -9.42 15.35
CA GLU A 120 5.14 -9.69 16.12
C GLU A 120 4.04 -10.32 15.25
N LEU A 121 3.81 -9.83 14.04
CA LEU A 121 2.86 -10.40 13.07
C LEU A 121 3.13 -11.87 12.71
N ARG A 122 4.36 -12.34 12.93
CA ARG A 122 4.73 -13.74 12.67
C ARG A 122 4.30 -14.68 13.80
N GLU A 123 4.10 -14.17 15.01
CA GLU A 123 3.86 -14.99 16.18
C GLU A 123 2.38 -15.47 16.24
N PRO A 124 2.13 -16.75 16.55
CA PRO A 124 0.76 -17.28 16.66
C PRO A 124 -0.05 -16.53 17.73
N GLY A 125 -1.29 -16.14 17.41
CA GLY A 125 -2.19 -15.46 18.36
C GLY A 125 -2.06 -13.93 18.41
N PHE A 126 -1.03 -13.36 17.79
CA PHE A 126 -0.71 -11.92 17.85
C PHE A 126 -1.86 -10.98 17.43
N ARG A 127 -2.73 -11.38 16.50
CA ARG A 127 -3.84 -10.51 16.04
C ARG A 127 -4.76 -10.07 17.20
N ARG A 128 -4.81 -10.82 18.31
CA ARG A 128 -5.58 -10.47 19.51
C ARG A 128 -4.87 -9.48 20.46
N GLU A 129 -3.57 -9.27 20.28
CA GLU A 129 -2.72 -8.44 21.16
C GLU A 129 -2.20 -7.16 20.49
N LEU A 130 -2.56 -6.92 19.23
CA LEU A 130 -2.07 -5.78 18.44
C LEU A 130 -2.27 -4.43 19.15
N GLU A 131 -3.41 -4.23 19.82
CA GLU A 131 -3.72 -2.99 20.57
C GLU A 131 -2.85 -2.81 21.82
N VAL A 132 -2.38 -3.91 22.42
CA VAL A 132 -1.46 -3.86 23.57
C VAL A 132 -0.08 -3.48 23.08
N GLN A 133 0.40 -4.10 21.99
CA GLN A 133 1.71 -3.78 21.42
C GLN A 133 1.74 -2.39 20.80
N GLU A 134 0.66 -1.92 20.19
CA GLU A 134 0.56 -0.53 19.70
C GLU A 134 0.74 0.46 20.85
N ARG A 135 0.07 0.24 22.00
CA ARG A 135 0.23 1.08 23.19
C ARG A 135 1.65 1.02 23.76
N ALA A 136 2.26 -0.16 23.78
CA ALA A 136 3.64 -0.34 24.23
C ALA A 136 4.62 0.41 23.31
N ALA A 137 4.47 0.27 21.98
CA ALA A 137 5.28 0.97 20.99
C ALA A 137 5.12 2.49 21.11
N GLY A 138 3.90 2.99 21.37
CA GLY A 138 3.63 4.40 21.61
C GLY A 138 4.30 4.98 22.85
N SER A 139 4.72 4.13 23.78
CA SER A 139 5.34 4.50 25.06
C SER A 139 6.82 4.12 25.16
N ASP A 140 7.41 3.55 24.10
CA ASP A 140 8.82 3.18 24.06
C ASP A 140 9.71 4.44 24.00
N GLU A 141 10.27 4.82 25.15
CA GLU A 141 11.12 6.01 25.30
C GLU A 141 12.33 5.99 24.37
N ARG A 142 12.93 4.82 24.12
CA ARG A 142 14.09 4.69 23.24
C ARG A 142 13.71 4.91 21.79
N ALA A 143 12.60 4.32 21.34
CA ALA A 143 12.11 4.52 19.98
C ALA A 143 11.66 5.97 19.75
N LEU A 144 10.99 6.58 20.73
CA LEU A 144 10.61 8.00 20.69
C LEU A 144 11.84 8.92 20.64
N ALA A 145 12.89 8.63 21.43
CA ALA A 145 14.14 9.39 21.39
C ALA A 145 14.84 9.26 20.02
N ALA A 146 14.83 8.06 19.41
CA ALA A 146 15.37 7.85 18.07
C ALA A 146 14.60 8.63 16.99
N TYR A 147 13.27 8.66 17.08
CA TYR A 147 12.41 9.46 16.21
C TYR A 147 12.69 10.96 16.36
N ARG A 148 12.71 11.47 17.60
CA ARG A 148 12.97 12.89 17.91
C ARG A 148 14.35 13.34 17.44
N ALA A 149 15.32 12.44 17.45
CA ALA A 149 16.66 12.70 16.94
C ALA A 149 16.81 12.49 15.41
N GLY A 150 15.72 12.19 14.70
CA GLY A 150 15.71 12.01 13.25
C GLY A 150 16.37 10.72 12.73
N ARG A 151 16.62 9.73 13.61
CA ARG A 151 17.27 8.46 13.24
C ARG A 151 16.28 7.36 12.83
N SER A 152 15.03 7.46 13.28
CA SER A 152 13.99 6.46 12.99
C SER A 152 12.65 7.11 12.65
N CYS A 153 11.71 6.32 12.12
CA CYS A 153 10.31 6.75 12.04
C CYS A 153 9.65 6.73 13.43
N HIS A 154 8.48 7.36 13.54
CA HIS A 154 7.68 7.30 14.76
C HIS A 154 7.29 5.82 15.04
N PRO A 155 7.37 5.34 16.30
CA PRO A 155 7.12 3.93 16.61
C PRO A 155 5.70 3.45 16.26
N LEU A 156 4.71 4.36 16.26
CA LEU A 156 3.33 4.05 15.83
C LEU A 156 3.13 4.05 14.31
N LEU A 157 4.07 4.55 13.50
CA LEU A 157 3.89 4.63 12.05
C LEU A 157 3.59 3.25 11.39
N PRO A 158 4.29 2.16 11.72
CA PRO A 158 3.97 0.83 11.18
C PRO A 158 2.56 0.36 11.50
N TYR A 159 2.05 0.68 12.69
CA TYR A 159 0.71 0.32 13.13
C TYR A 159 -0.36 1.08 12.33
N VAL A 160 -0.17 2.39 12.14
CA VAL A 160 -1.04 3.22 11.30
C VAL A 160 -1.03 2.73 9.85
N ASP A 161 0.15 2.44 9.29
CA ASP A 161 0.30 1.91 7.94
C ASP A 161 -0.39 0.55 7.78
N TRP A 162 -0.25 -0.35 8.76
CA TRP A 162 -0.90 -1.66 8.74
C TRP A 162 -2.43 -1.54 8.89
N ALA A 163 -2.90 -0.74 9.84
CA ALA A 163 -4.32 -0.48 10.06
C ALA A 163 -4.98 0.15 8.83
N SER A 164 -4.25 0.98 8.07
CA SER A 164 -4.75 1.60 6.84
C SER A 164 -5.12 0.59 5.75
N CYS A 165 -4.58 -0.64 5.81
CA CYS A 165 -4.89 -1.71 4.87
C CYS A 165 -6.26 -2.36 5.14
N ARG A 166 -6.78 -2.25 6.36
CA ARG A 166 -7.98 -2.97 6.82
C ARG A 166 -9.21 -2.76 5.93
N PRO A 167 -9.57 -1.54 5.49
CA PRO A 167 -10.71 -1.34 4.60
C PRO A 167 -10.64 -2.14 3.30
N ALA A 168 -9.44 -2.35 2.74
CA ALA A 168 -9.27 -3.20 1.56
C ALA A 168 -9.28 -4.68 1.96
N LEU A 169 -8.54 -5.08 3.00
CA LEU A 169 -8.46 -6.48 3.45
C LEU A 169 -9.82 -7.07 3.82
N ASP A 170 -10.71 -6.27 4.41
CA ASP A 170 -12.04 -6.73 4.84
C ASP A 170 -12.96 -7.08 3.65
N ARG A 171 -12.69 -6.53 2.46
CA ARG A 171 -13.48 -6.73 1.22
C ARG A 171 -12.83 -7.71 0.24
N LEU A 172 -11.51 -7.86 0.34
CA LEU A 172 -10.73 -8.70 -0.58
C LEU A 172 -10.81 -10.15 -0.16
N GLY A 173 -11.05 -11.04 -1.13
CA GLY A 173 -10.97 -12.48 -0.89
C GLY A 173 -9.53 -12.99 -0.93
N ALA A 174 -8.64 -12.28 -1.62
CA ALA A 174 -7.22 -12.60 -1.67
C ALA A 174 -6.34 -11.40 -2.05
N VAL A 175 -5.11 -11.42 -1.54
CA VAL A 175 -4.02 -10.55 -1.97
C VAL A 175 -2.90 -11.43 -2.50
N LEU A 176 -2.59 -11.31 -3.79
CA LEU A 176 -1.53 -12.05 -4.47
C LEU A 176 -0.28 -11.16 -4.60
N ILE A 177 0.90 -11.72 -4.34
CA ILE A 177 2.17 -11.04 -4.54
C ILE A 177 2.85 -11.61 -5.78
N ALA A 178 2.74 -10.89 -6.90
CA ALA A 178 3.28 -11.30 -8.19
C ALA A 178 4.79 -11.00 -8.27
N GLY A 179 5.58 -12.09 -8.31
CA GLY A 179 7.05 -12.03 -8.34
C GLY A 179 7.70 -12.14 -6.96
N CYS A 180 6.97 -12.66 -5.97
CA CYS A 180 7.40 -12.79 -4.59
C CYS A 180 8.71 -13.60 -4.47
N ARG A 181 9.65 -13.08 -3.67
CA ARG A 181 10.92 -13.74 -3.35
C ARG A 181 10.94 -14.33 -1.94
N ASP A 182 10.14 -13.79 -1.03
CA ASP A 182 10.02 -14.27 0.35
C ASP A 182 8.57 -14.73 0.60
N HIS A 183 8.32 -16.00 0.32
CA HIS A 183 6.98 -16.60 0.46
C HIS A 183 6.52 -16.61 1.92
N GLN A 184 7.44 -16.78 2.88
CA GLN A 184 7.10 -16.74 4.29
C GLN A 184 6.65 -15.33 4.69
N ALA A 185 7.33 -14.28 4.19
CA ALA A 185 6.92 -12.91 4.49
C ALA A 185 5.55 -12.54 3.91
N ALA A 186 5.22 -13.02 2.70
CA ALA A 186 3.87 -12.88 2.16
C ALA A 186 2.84 -13.56 3.07
N ARG A 187 3.11 -14.80 3.50
CA ARG A 187 2.20 -15.58 4.36
C ARG A 187 2.04 -14.96 5.75
N THR A 188 3.08 -14.36 6.32
CA THR A 188 2.99 -13.61 7.60
C THR A 188 1.95 -12.50 7.52
N LEU A 189 1.79 -11.85 6.36
CA LEU A 189 0.78 -10.81 6.15
C LEU A 189 -0.60 -11.37 5.72
N GLY A 190 -0.75 -12.69 5.60
CA GLY A 190 -1.95 -13.34 5.07
C GLY A 190 -2.07 -13.29 3.56
N PHE A 191 -0.97 -13.04 2.83
CA PHE A 191 -0.97 -12.94 1.37
C PHE A 191 -0.49 -14.22 0.69
N VAL A 192 -0.85 -14.36 -0.58
CA VAL A 192 -0.51 -15.52 -1.41
C VAL A 192 0.67 -15.17 -2.32
N PRO A 193 1.85 -15.78 -2.13
CA PRO A 193 2.99 -15.54 -3.00
C PRO A 193 2.82 -16.24 -4.35
N THR A 194 3.17 -15.57 -5.44
CA THR A 194 3.25 -16.18 -6.78
C THR A 194 4.58 -15.83 -7.44
N HIS A 195 5.06 -16.69 -8.34
CA HIS A 195 6.35 -16.52 -9.01
C HIS A 195 6.37 -15.36 -10.03
N GLY A 196 5.19 -14.83 -10.42
CA GLY A 196 5.09 -13.76 -11.41
C GLY A 196 3.65 -13.37 -11.70
N LEU A 197 3.48 -12.47 -12.67
CA LEU A 197 2.16 -11.96 -13.03
C LEU A 197 1.27 -13.03 -13.69
N ALA A 198 1.80 -13.83 -14.62
CA ALA A 198 1.03 -14.87 -15.30
C ALA A 198 0.31 -15.86 -14.35
N PRO A 199 0.99 -16.50 -13.37
CA PRO A 199 0.29 -17.35 -12.41
C PRO A 199 -0.66 -16.57 -11.49
N ALA A 200 -0.37 -15.31 -11.15
CA ALA A 200 -1.30 -14.48 -10.37
C ALA A 200 -2.60 -14.19 -11.13
N LEU A 201 -2.51 -13.91 -12.43
CA LEU A 201 -3.67 -13.71 -13.30
C LEU A 201 -4.47 -15.01 -13.43
N ALA A 202 -3.82 -16.15 -13.63
CA ALA A 202 -4.49 -17.46 -13.68
C ALA A 202 -5.27 -17.74 -12.39
N MET A 203 -4.69 -17.44 -11.22
CA MET A 203 -5.39 -17.56 -9.93
C MET A 203 -6.58 -16.61 -9.83
N ALA A 204 -6.43 -15.35 -10.25
CA ALA A 204 -7.54 -14.39 -10.26
C ALA A 204 -8.69 -14.84 -11.16
N HIS A 205 -8.38 -15.35 -12.36
CA HIS A 205 -9.36 -15.97 -13.26
C HIS A 205 -10.11 -17.13 -12.59
N GLY A 206 -9.39 -18.06 -11.95
CA GLY A 206 -10.00 -19.17 -11.23
C GLY A 206 -10.91 -18.73 -10.09
N ARG A 207 -10.50 -17.71 -9.32
CA ARG A 207 -11.30 -17.14 -8.22
C ARG A 207 -12.55 -16.41 -8.69
N ALA A 208 -12.51 -15.84 -9.90
CA ALA A 208 -13.64 -15.17 -10.53
C ALA A 208 -14.58 -16.11 -11.30
N GLY A 209 -14.45 -17.43 -11.16
CA GLY A 209 -15.30 -18.39 -11.86
C GLY A 209 -14.96 -18.57 -13.34
N GLY A 210 -13.74 -18.23 -13.77
CA GLY A 210 -13.21 -18.48 -15.11
C GLY A 210 -12.61 -17.24 -15.77
N LYS A 211 -13.42 -16.22 -16.05
CA LYS A 211 -12.96 -15.01 -16.75
C LYS A 211 -13.13 -13.75 -15.89
N ALA A 212 -12.07 -13.37 -15.19
CA ALA A 212 -11.98 -12.13 -14.44
C ALA A 212 -11.91 -10.90 -15.36
N ARG A 213 -12.67 -9.85 -15.04
CA ARG A 213 -12.46 -8.47 -15.48
C ARG A 213 -11.33 -7.87 -14.65
N ILE A 214 -10.21 -7.56 -15.29
CA ILE A 214 -8.97 -7.15 -14.62
C ILE A 214 -8.67 -5.68 -14.87
N GLY A 215 -8.50 -4.92 -13.79
CA GLY A 215 -7.98 -3.55 -13.84
C GLY A 215 -6.46 -3.53 -13.68
N LEU A 216 -5.76 -2.68 -14.41
CA LEU A 216 -4.34 -2.40 -14.19
C LEU A 216 -4.16 -0.96 -13.69
N LEU A 217 -3.86 -0.81 -12.40
CA LEU A 217 -3.56 0.47 -11.79
C LEU A 217 -2.07 0.80 -11.99
N LEU A 218 -1.78 1.52 -13.08
CA LEU A 218 -0.43 1.99 -13.40
C LEU A 218 -0.06 3.17 -12.49
N ALA A 219 0.97 2.98 -11.65
CA ALA A 219 1.34 3.95 -10.63
C ALA A 219 2.81 3.82 -10.22
N PRO A 220 3.40 4.85 -9.55
CA PRO A 220 2.84 6.14 -9.13
C PRO A 220 2.90 7.28 -10.19
N PRO A 221 2.11 8.38 -10.03
CA PRO A 221 1.17 8.64 -8.94
C PRO A 221 -0.13 7.84 -9.08
N TYR A 222 -0.68 7.39 -7.96
CA TYR A 222 -2.01 6.80 -7.93
C TYR A 222 -3.07 7.91 -8.09
N PHE A 223 -4.15 7.62 -8.80
CA PHE A 223 -5.24 8.55 -9.08
C PHE A 223 -6.56 7.99 -8.54
N PRO A 224 -7.53 8.85 -8.19
CA PRO A 224 -8.84 8.40 -7.72
C PRO A 224 -9.60 7.60 -8.79
N LEU A 225 -10.21 6.50 -8.39
CA LEU A 225 -11.18 5.77 -9.20
C LEU A 225 -12.59 6.23 -8.83
N ASP A 226 -13.32 6.76 -9.80
CA ASP A 226 -14.72 7.10 -9.63
C ASP A 226 -15.56 5.91 -10.09
N VAL A 227 -16.09 5.12 -9.16
CA VAL A 227 -16.67 3.81 -9.45
C VAL A 227 -18.19 3.92 -9.33
N SER A 228 -18.95 3.52 -10.36
CA SER A 228 -20.40 3.48 -10.21
C SER A 228 -20.79 2.53 -9.07
N PRO A 229 -21.71 2.93 -8.18
CA PRO A 229 -22.30 1.98 -7.25
C PRO A 229 -23.00 0.86 -8.04
N PRO A 230 -22.99 -0.38 -7.51
CA PRO A 230 -23.68 -1.51 -8.12
C PRO A 230 -25.20 -1.33 -8.17
#